data_AF-P80060-F1
#
_entry.id   AF-P80060-F1
#
_cell.length_a   1.000
_cell.length_b   1.000
_cell.length_c   1.000
_cell.angle_alpha   90.00
_cell.angle_beta   90.00
_cell.angle_gamma   90.00
#
_symmetry.space_group_name_H-M   'P 1'
#
loop_
_entity.id
_entity.type
_entity.pdbx_description
1 polymer ?
#
loop_
_entity_poly.entity_id
_entity_poly.type
_entity_poly.pdbx_seq_one_letter_code
_entity_poly.pdbx_strand_id
1 'polypeptide(L)'
;MKFALALCAAVLLVVLVQAEEKCTPGQVKQQDCNTCTCTPTGVWGCTRKGCQPAKREISCEPGKTFKDKCNTCRCGADGKSAACTLKACPNQ
;
A
#
# COMPACT_ATOMS: atom_id res chain seq x y z
N MET A 1 30.62 3.22 30.26
CA MET A 1 29.76 2.07 30.64
C MET A 1 28.29 2.42 30.89
N LYS A 2 27.95 3.50 31.61
CA LYS A 2 26.54 3.83 31.94
C LYS A 2 25.61 3.98 30.71
N PHE A 3 26.08 4.62 29.64
CA PHE A 3 25.30 4.81 28.40
C PHE A 3 24.95 3.50 27.67
N ALA A 4 25.85 2.51 27.69
CA ALA A 4 25.62 1.23 27.04
C ALA A 4 24.49 0.42 27.73
N LEU A 5 24.44 0.44 29.06
CA LEU A 5 23.41 -0.26 29.84
C LEU A 5 22.01 0.33 29.58
N ALA A 6 21.91 1.67 29.46
CA ALA A 6 20.65 2.35 29.16
C ALA A 6 20.12 2.01 27.75
N LEU A 7 21.02 1.94 26.75
CA LEU A 7 20.68 1.48 25.40
C LEU A 7 20.20 0.03 25.40
N CYS A 8 20.88 -0.88 26.11
CA CYS A 8 20.44 -2.28 26.22
C CYS A 8 19.04 -2.40 26.84
N ALA A 9 18.74 -1.64 27.90
CA ALA A 9 17.42 -1.65 28.53
C ALA A 9 16.34 -1.10 27.59
N ALA A 10 16.61 -0.03 26.86
CA ALA A 10 15.69 0.53 25.87
C ALA A 10 15.44 -0.46 24.71
N VAL A 11 16.49 -1.09 24.18
CA VAL A 11 16.33 -2.13 23.14
C VAL A 11 15.51 -3.30 23.67
N LEU A 12 15.81 -3.83 24.86
CA LEU A 12 15.04 -4.91 25.51
C LEU A 12 13.56 -4.54 25.67
N LEU A 13 13.25 -3.32 26.12
CA LEU A 13 11.86 -2.85 26.21
C LEU A 13 11.19 -2.77 24.83
N VAL A 14 11.90 -2.28 23.80
CA VAL A 14 11.36 -2.25 22.43
C VAL A 14 11.07 -3.67 21.92
N VAL A 15 11.92 -4.68 22.21
CA VAL A 15 11.63 -6.07 21.81
C VAL A 15 10.45 -6.66 22.59
N LEU A 16 10.22 -6.25 23.84
CA LEU A 16 9.11 -6.73 24.66
C LEU A 16 7.75 -6.08 24.33
N VAL A 17 7.74 -4.85 23.81
CA VAL A 17 6.49 -4.08 23.55
C VAL A 17 5.93 -4.31 22.13
N GLN A 18 6.63 -5.03 21.25
CA GLN A 18 6.10 -5.41 19.95
C GLN A 18 5.12 -6.60 20.05
N ALA A 19 4.06 -6.45 20.83
CA ALA A 19 2.91 -7.34 20.73
C ALA A 19 2.13 -6.96 19.47
N GLU A 20 2.16 -7.82 18.44
CA GLU A 20 1.31 -7.64 17.27
C GLU A 20 -0.16 -7.60 17.71
N GLU A 21 -0.88 -6.52 17.35
CA GLU A 21 -2.30 -6.39 17.65
C GLU A 21 -3.07 -7.54 16.99
N LYS A 22 -3.54 -8.48 17.82
CA LYS A 22 -4.41 -9.55 17.38
C LYS A 22 -5.75 -8.97 16.92
N CYS A 23 -6.33 -9.57 15.89
CA CYS A 23 -7.70 -9.26 15.50
C CYS A 23 -8.73 -9.88 16.44
N THR A 24 -9.96 -9.37 16.42
CA THR A 24 -11.08 -9.98 17.16
C THR A 24 -11.66 -11.14 16.35
N PRO A 25 -11.78 -12.35 16.92
CA PRO A 25 -12.33 -13.51 16.22
C PRO A 25 -13.66 -13.24 15.50
N GLY A 26 -13.79 -13.73 14.27
CA GLY A 26 -14.97 -13.53 13.44
C GLY A 26 -15.04 -12.18 12.71
N GLN A 27 -14.16 -11.22 13.01
CA GLN A 27 -14.05 -10.01 12.19
C GLN A 27 -13.68 -10.36 10.75
N VAL A 28 -14.13 -9.52 9.82
CA VAL A 28 -13.82 -9.61 8.40
C VAL A 28 -13.28 -8.26 7.93
N LYS A 29 -12.21 -8.28 7.15
CA LYS A 29 -11.69 -7.10 6.45
C LYS A 29 -11.39 -7.43 5.00
N GLN A 30 -11.34 -6.39 4.16
CA GLN A 30 -10.78 -6.50 2.82
C GLN A 30 -9.35 -5.96 2.85
N GLN A 31 -8.43 -6.71 2.24
CA GLN A 31 -7.08 -6.26 1.93
C GLN A 31 -6.90 -6.41 0.43
N ASP A 32 -6.77 -5.29 -0.26
CA ASP A 32 -6.86 -5.23 -1.71
C ASP A 32 -8.16 -5.91 -2.21
N CYS A 33 -8.06 -6.93 -3.05
CA CYS A 33 -9.18 -7.74 -3.52
C CYS A 33 -9.45 -9.00 -2.66
N ASN A 34 -8.65 -9.22 -1.62
CA ASN A 34 -8.71 -10.40 -0.77
C ASN A 34 -9.56 -10.17 0.46
N THR A 35 -10.41 -11.15 0.76
CA THR A 35 -11.23 -11.15 1.96
C THR A 35 -10.48 -11.90 3.05
N CYS A 36 -10.35 -11.26 4.21
CA CYS A 36 -9.66 -11.80 5.36
C CYS A 36 -10.64 -11.98 6.51
N THR A 37 -10.62 -13.16 7.13
CA THR A 37 -11.40 -13.47 8.33
C THR A 37 -10.46 -13.71 9.50
N CYS A 38 -10.81 -13.14 10.65
CA CYS A 38 -10.06 -13.36 11.89
C CYS A 38 -10.38 -14.73 12.47
N THR A 39 -9.36 -15.56 12.63
CA THR A 39 -9.46 -16.89 13.23
C THR A 39 -9.69 -16.81 14.75
N PRO A 40 -10.16 -17.90 15.40
CA PRO A 40 -10.28 -17.97 16.85
C PRO A 40 -8.99 -17.68 17.63
N THR A 41 -7.82 -17.88 17.01
CA THR A 41 -6.50 -17.61 17.63
C THR A 41 -6.03 -16.17 17.48
N GLY A 42 -6.81 -15.30 16.80
CA GLY A 42 -6.49 -13.89 16.59
C GLY A 42 -5.60 -13.62 15.38
N VAL A 43 -5.51 -14.56 14.44
CA VAL A 43 -4.72 -14.43 13.20
C VAL A 43 -5.64 -14.23 11.99
N TRP A 44 -5.26 -13.34 11.08
CA TRP A 44 -5.97 -13.15 9.81
C TRP A 44 -5.69 -14.28 8.82
N GLY A 45 -6.74 -14.99 8.39
CA GLY A 45 -6.70 -15.87 7.23
C GLY A 45 -7.32 -15.17 6.02
N CYS A 46 -6.55 -14.96 4.96
CA CYS A 46 -7.00 -14.25 3.75
C CYS A 46 -7.09 -15.19 2.54
N THR A 47 -8.01 -14.90 1.62
CA THR A 47 -7.93 -15.47 0.27
C THR A 47 -6.60 -15.06 -0.40
N ARG A 48 -6.14 -15.85 -1.37
CA ARG A 48 -4.88 -15.59 -2.13
C ARG A 48 -5.17 -15.31 -3.61
N LYS A 49 -6.10 -14.41 -3.88
CA LYS A 49 -6.39 -13.94 -5.24
C LYS A 49 -5.24 -13.06 -5.72
N GLY A 50 -4.84 -13.22 -6.98
CA GLY A 50 -3.96 -12.26 -7.65
C GLY A 50 -4.73 -10.96 -7.85
N CYS A 51 -4.40 -9.93 -7.08
CA CYS A 51 -5.07 -8.63 -7.19
C CYS A 51 -4.44 -7.81 -8.32
N GLN A 52 -5.30 -7.10 -9.08
CA GLN A 52 -4.81 -6.13 -10.04
C GLN A 52 -4.09 -5.00 -9.30
N PRO A 53 -3.01 -4.44 -9.86
CA PRO A 53 -2.38 -3.26 -9.28
C PRO A 53 -3.42 -2.15 -9.17
N ALA A 54 -3.36 -1.40 -8.06
CA ALA A 54 -4.25 -0.26 -7.86
C ALA A 54 -4.22 0.63 -9.11
N LYS A 55 -5.40 0.96 -9.66
CA LYS A 55 -5.49 1.89 -10.78
C LYS A 55 -4.80 3.18 -10.34
N ARG A 56 -3.78 3.61 -11.07
CA ARG A 56 -3.07 4.85 -10.77
C ARG A 56 -4.09 5.97 -10.65
N GLU A 57 -4.10 6.62 -9.50
CA GLU A 57 -4.90 7.81 -9.29
C GLU A 57 -4.30 8.93 -10.15
N ILE A 58 -5.02 9.30 -11.20
CA ILE A 58 -4.66 10.41 -12.07
C ILE A 58 -5.42 11.62 -11.52
N SER A 59 -4.71 12.72 -11.31
CA SER A 59 -5.31 14.04 -11.12
C SER A 59 -4.63 14.97 -12.11
N CYS A 60 -5.40 15.53 -13.04
CA CYS A 60 -4.90 16.39 -14.08
C CYS A 60 -5.94 17.46 -14.45
N GLU A 61 -5.48 18.54 -15.08
CA GLU A 61 -6.39 19.58 -15.56
C GLU A 61 -7.15 19.08 -16.80
N PRO A 62 -8.50 19.10 -16.80
CA PRO A 62 -9.30 18.60 -17.91
C PRO A 62 -8.90 19.15 -19.28
N GLY A 63 -8.74 18.26 -20.25
CA GLY A 63 -8.39 18.62 -21.63
C GLY A 63 -6.92 19.02 -21.87
N LYS A 64 -6.12 19.18 -20.82
CA LYS A 64 -4.68 19.49 -20.94
C LYS A 64 -3.86 18.25 -21.28
N THR A 65 -2.71 18.49 -21.90
CA THR A 65 -1.70 17.46 -22.12
C THR A 65 -0.59 17.54 -21.08
N PHE A 66 -0.08 16.40 -20.65
CA PHE A 66 1.04 16.30 -19.70
C PHE A 66 1.97 15.14 -20.06
N LYS A 67 3.12 15.08 -19.40
CA LYS A 67 4.08 13.98 -19.54
C LYS A 67 3.96 13.02 -18.37
N ASP A 68 3.91 11.72 -18.69
CA ASP A 68 4.11 10.65 -17.72
C ASP A 68 5.34 9.85 -18.14
N LYS A 69 6.45 10.06 -17.44
CA LYS A 69 7.77 9.60 -17.89
C LYS A 69 8.00 10.10 -19.34
N CYS A 70 8.27 9.19 -20.27
CA CYS A 70 8.45 9.51 -21.69
C CYS A 70 7.13 9.64 -22.49
N ASN A 71 5.99 9.23 -21.91
CA ASN A 71 4.70 9.22 -22.60
C ASN A 71 4.01 10.58 -22.56
N THR A 72 3.32 10.93 -23.64
CA THR A 72 2.42 12.09 -23.69
C THR A 72 1.01 11.63 -23.39
N CYS A 73 0.36 12.31 -22.45
CA CYS A 73 -1.00 12.02 -22.02
C CYS A 73 -1.91 13.22 -22.30
N ARG A 74 -3.18 12.97 -22.62
CA ARG A 74 -4.25 13.97 -22.63
C ARG A 74 -5.25 13.66 -21.53
N CYS A 75 -5.50 14.63 -20.66
CA CYS A 75 -6.42 14.51 -19.54
C CYS A 75 -7.87 14.46 -20.04
N GLY A 76 -8.65 13.54 -19.45
CA GLY A 76 -10.09 13.43 -19.67
C GLY A 76 -10.86 14.57 -19.01
N ALA A 77 -12.15 14.68 -19.34
CA ALA A 77 -13.01 15.76 -18.85
C ALA A 77 -13.27 15.70 -17.33
N ASP A 78 -13.09 14.53 -16.72
CA ASP A 78 -13.28 14.29 -15.29
C ASP A 78 -12.08 14.71 -14.42
N GLY A 79 -10.95 15.08 -15.05
CA GLY A 79 -9.69 15.34 -14.37
C GLY A 79 -9.05 14.12 -13.69
N LYS A 80 -9.64 12.92 -13.88
CA LYS A 80 -9.29 11.67 -13.18
C LYS A 80 -8.92 10.51 -14.11
N SER A 81 -8.91 10.79 -15.41
CA SER A 81 -8.54 9.87 -16.47
C SER A 81 -7.58 10.58 -17.44
N ALA A 82 -6.75 9.80 -18.13
CA ALA A 82 -5.96 10.31 -19.23
C ALA A 82 -5.70 9.21 -20.26
N ALA A 83 -5.65 9.58 -21.53
CA ALA A 83 -5.20 8.70 -22.61
C ALA A 83 -3.73 9.02 -22.91
N CYS A 84 -2.85 8.03 -22.82
CA CYS A 84 -1.42 8.20 -22.99
C CYS A 84 -0.89 7.41 -24.18
N THR A 85 0.20 7.89 -24.78
CA THR A 85 1.03 7.04 -25.64
C THR A 85 1.58 5.84 -24.84
N LEU A 86 1.94 4.75 -25.52
CA LEU A 86 2.41 3.50 -24.89
C LEU A 86 3.87 3.19 -25.26
N LYS A 87 4.76 4.16 -25.04
CA LYS A 87 6.20 3.99 -25.23
C LYS A 87 6.80 3.27 -24.02
N ALA A 88 7.64 2.28 -24.28
CA ALA A 88 8.55 1.74 -23.27
C ALA A 88 9.57 2.83 -22.91
N CYS A 89 9.49 3.35 -21.70
CA CYS A 89 10.43 4.36 -21.25
C CYS A 89 11.71 3.69 -20.76
N PRO A 90 12.91 4.14 -21.18
CA PRO A 90 14.15 3.68 -20.57
C PRO A 90 14.08 3.97 -19.06
N ASN A 91 14.60 3.02 -18.27
CA ASN A 91 14.57 2.99 -16.80
C ASN A 91 14.58 4.40 -16.20
N GLN A 92 13.54 4.71 -15.40
CA GLN A 92 13.51 5.87 -14.52
C GLN A 92 14.09 5.46 -13.18
#